data_AF-A0A2A9MK38-F1
#
_entry.id   AF-A0A2A9MK38-F1
#
_cell.length_a   1.000
_cell.length_b   1.000
_cell.length_c   1.000
_cell.angle_alpha   90.00
_cell.angle_beta   90.00
_cell.angle_gamma   90.00
#
_symmetry.space_group_name_H-M   'P 1'
#
loop_
_entity.id
_entity.type
_entity.pdbx_description
1 polymer ?
#
loop_
_entity_poly.entity_id
_entity_poly.type
_entity_poly.pdbx_seq_one_letter_code
_entity_poly.pdbx_strand_id
1 'polypeptide(L)'
;MPPRIMYLHGLEGARGSDKEKMLEKVFGKQACKNVNLKTRQTIMLFTLLFTLVVLLVVCACVACFIWLKWYIGLVVSLIAVLLLVAGYWIAGRGVTQYMMKQARTLAEKKFKDYKPNVIVAETFGAVVALSMDVPKVALLLLAPAQDQYTRFMKLKTYWGIGDFPYVMVVHGSHDKTIPLDDSVRLIETSEVGRCRLEVVDDNHSLKGVTAEDLESWVKEVYTIGKQQARKMAADGNKQVDPSLFGDDDDDAKTTSGSATSV
;
A
#
# COMPACT_ATOMS: atom_id res chain seq x y z
N MET A 1 13.22 22.95 -2.17
CA MET A 1 12.31 22.12 -3.00
C MET A 1 11.04 21.69 -2.25
N PRO A 2 9.83 21.70 -2.86
CA PRO A 2 8.60 21.20 -2.22
C PRO A 2 8.47 19.65 -2.26
N PRO A 3 7.58 19.05 -1.44
CA PRO A 3 7.33 17.61 -1.47
C PRO A 3 6.70 17.17 -2.79
N ARG A 4 7.23 16.08 -3.36
CA ARG A 4 6.67 15.33 -4.49
C ARG A 4 6.19 13.99 -3.98
N ILE A 5 4.88 13.86 -3.95
CA ILE A 5 4.16 12.81 -3.25
C ILE A 5 3.72 11.76 -4.25
N MET A 6 4.14 10.52 -4.05
CA MET A 6 3.51 9.37 -4.70
C MET A 6 2.48 8.77 -3.74
N TYR A 7 1.22 8.72 -4.19
CA TYR A 7 0.13 8.12 -3.42
C TYR A 7 -0.11 6.67 -3.88
N LEU A 8 -0.12 5.74 -2.93
CA LEU A 8 -0.40 4.32 -3.14
C LEU A 8 -1.64 3.92 -2.34
N HIS A 9 -2.74 3.67 -3.05
CA HIS A 9 -4.04 3.40 -2.46
C HIS A 9 -4.21 1.95 -1.95
N GLY A 10 -5.21 1.70 -1.10
CA GLY A 10 -5.61 0.36 -0.66
C GLY A 10 -6.25 -0.50 -1.78
N LEU A 11 -6.61 -1.76 -1.51
CA LEU A 11 -7.17 -2.67 -2.55
C LEU A 11 -8.43 -2.13 -3.24
N GLU A 12 -9.29 -1.49 -2.46
CA GLU A 12 -10.57 -0.92 -2.91
C GLU A 12 -10.41 0.48 -3.49
N GLY A 13 -9.25 1.09 -3.26
CA GLY A 13 -8.92 2.41 -3.76
C GLY A 13 -8.92 2.45 -5.28
N ALA A 14 -9.43 3.55 -5.81
CA ALA A 14 -9.29 3.93 -7.20
C ALA A 14 -8.70 5.34 -7.27
N ARG A 15 -8.42 5.82 -8.49
CA ARG A 15 -8.11 7.23 -8.70
C ARG A 15 -9.29 8.09 -8.22
N GLY A 16 -8.99 9.13 -7.48
CA GLY A 16 -9.97 10.00 -6.82
C GLY A 16 -10.42 9.54 -5.44
N SER A 17 -9.60 8.76 -4.72
CA SER A 17 -9.87 8.46 -3.30
C SER A 17 -9.93 9.75 -2.47
N ASP A 18 -10.63 9.73 -1.33
CA ASP A 18 -10.81 10.93 -0.52
C ASP A 18 -9.47 11.48 0.00
N LYS A 19 -8.55 10.60 0.40
CA LYS A 19 -7.19 10.97 0.84
C LYS A 19 -6.35 11.53 -0.31
N GLU A 20 -6.44 10.96 -1.52
CA GLU A 20 -5.80 11.55 -2.71
C GLU A 20 -6.33 12.96 -2.99
N LYS A 21 -7.65 13.16 -2.93
CA LYS A 21 -8.26 14.50 -3.13
C LYS A 21 -7.80 15.49 -2.05
N MET A 22 -7.69 15.05 -0.80
CA MET A 22 -7.16 15.88 0.29
C MET A 22 -5.71 16.28 0.02
N LEU A 23 -4.85 15.34 -0.39
CA LEU A 23 -3.46 15.63 -0.76
C LEU A 23 -3.37 16.57 -1.97
N GLU A 24 -4.20 16.36 -3.00
CA GLU A 24 -4.26 17.24 -4.17
C GLU A 24 -4.77 18.64 -3.82
N LYS A 25 -5.69 18.76 -2.86
CA LYS A 25 -6.22 20.05 -2.37
C LYS A 25 -5.12 20.87 -1.69
N VAL A 26 -4.28 20.21 -0.88
CA VAL A 26 -3.24 20.86 -0.08
C VAL A 26 -1.98 21.15 -0.89
N PHE A 27 -1.43 20.15 -1.57
CA PHE A 27 -0.13 20.24 -2.24
C PHE A 27 -0.24 20.55 -3.74
N GLY A 28 -1.45 20.49 -4.28
CA GLY A 28 -1.72 20.65 -5.70
C GLY A 28 -1.58 19.36 -6.50
N LYS A 29 -2.33 19.26 -7.60
CA LYS A 29 -2.39 18.08 -8.48
C LYS A 29 -1.06 17.69 -9.14
N GLN A 30 -0.12 18.63 -9.25
CA GLN A 30 1.19 18.37 -9.85
C GLN A 30 2.17 17.75 -8.85
N ALA A 31 2.00 18.05 -7.56
CA ALA A 31 2.83 17.54 -6.48
C ALA A 31 2.36 16.16 -5.97
N CYS A 32 1.14 15.73 -6.31
CA CYS A 32 0.62 14.42 -5.95
C CYS A 32 0.44 13.54 -7.19
N LYS A 33 0.98 12.31 -7.15
CA LYS A 33 0.77 11.33 -8.21
C LYS A 33 0.29 9.99 -7.66
N ASN A 34 -0.96 9.66 -7.99
CA ASN A 34 -1.52 8.35 -7.70
C ASN A 34 -1.10 7.28 -8.73
N VAL A 35 -0.78 6.09 -8.23
CA VAL A 35 -0.56 4.88 -9.02
C VAL A 35 -1.83 4.04 -9.04
N ASN A 36 -2.40 3.80 -10.22
CA ASN A 36 -3.47 2.81 -10.35
C ASN A 36 -2.87 1.40 -10.29
N LEU A 37 -3.00 0.74 -9.13
CA LEU A 37 -2.44 -0.59 -8.88
C LEU A 37 -3.17 -1.72 -9.63
N LYS A 38 -4.31 -1.42 -10.29
CA LYS A 38 -5.17 -2.38 -11.02
C LYS A 38 -5.68 -3.56 -10.18
N THR A 39 -5.53 -3.52 -8.87
CA THR A 39 -5.95 -4.55 -7.90
C THR A 39 -7.42 -4.93 -8.07
N ARG A 40 -8.30 -3.93 -8.10
CA ARG A 40 -9.75 -4.12 -8.29
C ARG A 40 -10.09 -4.80 -9.61
N GLN A 41 -9.40 -4.46 -10.70
CA GLN A 41 -9.63 -5.08 -12.01
C GLN A 41 -9.24 -6.56 -11.98
N THR A 42 -8.09 -6.87 -11.37
CA THR A 42 -7.61 -8.24 -11.22
C THR A 42 -8.56 -9.08 -10.36
N ILE A 43 -9.03 -8.55 -9.23
CA ILE A 43 -10.00 -9.23 -8.36
C ILE A 43 -11.33 -9.46 -9.12
N MET A 44 -11.86 -8.43 -9.79
CA MET A 44 -13.11 -8.53 -10.53
C MET A 44 -13.04 -9.58 -11.65
N LEU A 45 -11.95 -9.59 -12.42
CA LEU A 45 -11.74 -10.58 -13.49
C LEU A 45 -11.66 -12.00 -12.91
N PHE A 46 -10.94 -12.18 -11.80
CA PHE A 46 -10.87 -13.47 -11.12
C PHE A 46 -12.23 -13.94 -10.63
N THR A 47 -13.00 -13.08 -9.94
CA THR A 47 -14.35 -13.41 -9.46
C THR A 47 -15.29 -13.77 -10.61
N LEU A 48 -15.22 -13.06 -11.73
CA LEU A 48 -16.04 -13.34 -12.92
C LEU A 48 -15.69 -14.69 -13.54
N LEU A 49 -14.41 -14.97 -13.76
CA LEU A 49 -13.95 -16.25 -14.32
C LEU A 49 -14.29 -17.42 -13.39
N PHE A 50 -14.09 -17.25 -12.08
CA PHE A 50 -14.41 -18.29 -11.11
C PHE A 50 -15.92 -18.57 -11.06
N THR A 51 -16.76 -17.53 -11.08
CA THR A 51 -18.22 -17.68 -11.12
C THR A 51 -18.67 -18.43 -12.37
N LEU A 52 -18.08 -18.14 -13.54
CA LEU A 52 -18.36 -18.87 -14.77
C LEU A 52 -18.00 -20.36 -14.64
N VAL A 53 -16.84 -20.69 -14.07
CA VAL A 53 -16.44 -22.09 -13.83
C VAL A 53 -17.42 -22.79 -12.90
N VAL A 54 -17.84 -22.15 -11.80
CA VAL A 54 -18.84 -22.70 -10.88
C VAL A 54 -20.17 -23.00 -11.60
N LEU A 55 -20.66 -22.07 -12.43
CA LEU A 55 -21.89 -22.28 -13.21
C LEU A 55 -21.77 -23.47 -14.16
N LEU A 56 -20.64 -23.61 -14.88
CA LEU A 56 -20.39 -24.75 -15.76
C LEU A 56 -20.37 -26.08 -14.99
N VAL A 57 -19.74 -26.10 -13.82
CA VAL A 57 -19.68 -27.27 -12.93
C VAL A 57 -21.07 -27.65 -12.42
N VAL A 58 -21.89 -26.67 -12.02
CA VAL A 58 -23.28 -26.92 -11.59
C VAL A 58 -24.11 -27.50 -12.73
N CYS A 59 -24.02 -26.92 -13.94
CA CYS A 59 -24.69 -27.46 -15.13
C CYS A 59 -24.27 -28.91 -15.43
N ALA A 60 -22.97 -29.22 -15.32
CA ALA A 60 -22.46 -30.57 -15.50
C ALA A 60 -23.00 -31.53 -14.43
N CYS A 61 -23.07 -31.12 -13.16
CA CYS A 61 -23.64 -31.93 -12.09
C CYS A 61 -25.13 -32.22 -12.34
N VAL A 62 -25.91 -31.21 -12.73
CA VAL A 62 -27.34 -31.38 -13.07
C VAL A 62 -27.51 -32.34 -14.25
N ALA A 63 -26.69 -32.21 -15.30
CA ALA A 63 -26.71 -33.15 -16.41
C ALA A 63 -26.37 -34.59 -15.94
N CYS A 64 -25.39 -34.78 -15.06
CA CYS A 64 -25.13 -36.10 -14.48
C CYS A 64 -26.33 -36.67 -13.72
N PHE A 65 -27.08 -35.86 -12.99
CA PHE A 65 -28.30 -36.33 -12.29
C PHE A 65 -29.43 -36.72 -13.24
N ILE A 66 -29.58 -36.03 -14.37
CA ILE A 66 -30.65 -36.31 -15.35
C ILE A 66 -30.31 -37.55 -16.19
N TRP A 67 -29.05 -37.66 -16.62
CA TRP A 67 -28.64 -38.65 -17.64
C TRP A 67 -28.02 -39.92 -17.04
N LEU A 68 -27.54 -39.87 -15.79
CA LEU A 68 -26.89 -41.01 -15.12
C LEU A 68 -27.69 -41.43 -13.88
N LYS A 69 -27.26 -42.52 -13.25
CA LYS A 69 -27.87 -42.98 -12.00
C LYS A 69 -27.59 -41.99 -10.87
N TRP A 70 -28.56 -41.81 -9.97
CA TRP A 70 -28.51 -40.81 -8.90
C TRP A 70 -27.24 -40.89 -8.03
N TYR A 71 -26.73 -42.08 -7.74
CA TYR A 71 -25.52 -42.27 -6.94
C TYR A 71 -24.26 -41.76 -7.66
N ILE A 72 -24.23 -41.84 -9.00
CA ILE A 72 -23.13 -41.29 -9.81
C ILE A 72 -23.17 -39.77 -9.73
N GLY A 73 -24.36 -39.17 -9.89
CA GLY A 73 -24.55 -37.72 -9.74
C GLY A 73 -24.09 -37.20 -8.38
N LEU A 74 -24.38 -37.93 -7.30
CA LEU A 74 -23.95 -37.59 -5.94
C LEU A 74 -22.41 -37.63 -5.81
N VAL A 75 -21.76 -38.70 -6.26
CA VAL A 75 -20.30 -38.83 -6.20
C VAL A 75 -19.61 -37.73 -7.01
N VAL A 76 -20.09 -37.45 -8.24
CA VAL A 76 -19.58 -36.38 -9.09
C VAL A 76 -19.71 -35.02 -8.42
N SER A 77 -20.85 -34.75 -7.76
CA SER A 77 -21.08 -33.48 -7.07
C SER A 77 -20.14 -33.29 -5.88
N LEU A 78 -19.90 -34.34 -5.08
CA LEU A 78 -18.94 -34.28 -3.97
C LEU A 78 -17.51 -34.01 -4.46
N ILE A 79 -17.08 -34.70 -5.51
CA ILE A 79 -15.76 -34.48 -6.13
C ILE A 79 -15.68 -33.05 -6.68
N ALA A 80 -16.72 -32.58 -7.36
CA ALA A 80 -16.77 -31.23 -7.91
C ALA A 80 -16.63 -30.15 -6.82
N VAL A 81 -17.32 -30.31 -5.68
CA VAL A 81 -17.18 -29.39 -4.53
C VAL A 81 -15.75 -29.38 -4.00
N LEU A 82 -15.13 -30.56 -3.83
CA LEU A 82 -13.74 -30.65 -3.37
C LEU A 82 -12.77 -29.96 -4.35
N LEU A 83 -12.96 -30.18 -5.66
CA LEU A 83 -12.15 -29.55 -6.70
C LEU A 83 -12.36 -28.03 -6.76
N LEU A 84 -13.58 -27.54 -6.56
CA LEU A 84 -13.86 -26.10 -6.51
C LEU A 84 -13.19 -25.44 -5.31
N VAL A 85 -13.25 -26.06 -4.13
CA VAL A 85 -12.59 -25.55 -2.91
C VAL A 85 -11.07 -25.55 -3.09
N ALA A 86 -10.49 -26.65 -3.57
CA ALA A 86 -9.05 -26.74 -3.83
C ALA A 86 -8.60 -25.75 -4.90
N GLY A 87 -9.36 -25.65 -5.99
CA GLY A 87 -9.13 -24.71 -7.09
C GLY A 87 -9.21 -23.26 -6.64
N TYR A 88 -10.20 -22.89 -5.83
CA TYR A 88 -10.33 -21.55 -5.26
C TYR A 88 -9.12 -21.18 -4.39
N TRP A 89 -8.65 -22.10 -3.55
CA TRP A 89 -7.51 -21.85 -2.67
C TRP A 89 -6.20 -21.69 -3.44
N ILE A 90 -5.95 -22.54 -4.44
CA ILE A 90 -4.75 -22.48 -5.29
C ILE A 90 -4.79 -21.23 -6.17
N ALA A 91 -5.91 -20.99 -6.85
CA ALA A 91 -6.08 -19.85 -7.74
C ALA A 91 -6.02 -18.53 -6.96
N GLY A 92 -6.66 -18.45 -5.79
CA GLY A 92 -6.61 -17.28 -4.91
C GLY A 92 -5.18 -16.89 -4.54
N ARG A 93 -4.32 -17.87 -4.22
CA ARG A 93 -2.89 -17.60 -3.99
C ARG A 93 -2.17 -17.08 -5.22
N GLY A 94 -2.38 -17.74 -6.37
CA GLY A 94 -1.76 -17.33 -7.63
C GLY A 94 -2.14 -15.91 -8.02
N VAL A 95 -3.43 -15.57 -7.90
CA VAL A 95 -3.96 -14.23 -8.18
C VAL A 95 -3.39 -13.19 -7.23
N THR A 96 -3.30 -13.49 -5.94
CA THR A 96 -2.78 -12.52 -4.97
C THR A 96 -1.28 -12.24 -5.20
N GLN A 97 -0.48 -13.27 -5.51
CA GLN A 97 0.92 -13.09 -5.90
C GLN A 97 1.08 -12.30 -7.20
N TYR A 98 0.26 -12.61 -8.20
CA TYR A 98 0.24 -11.88 -9.47
C TYR A 98 -0.11 -10.40 -9.25
N MET A 99 -1.15 -10.13 -8.47
CA MET A 99 -1.60 -8.78 -8.11
C MET A 99 -0.50 -8.00 -7.41
N MET A 100 0.17 -8.61 -6.43
CA MET A 100 1.28 -7.98 -5.72
C MET A 100 2.46 -7.64 -6.65
N LYS A 101 2.85 -8.60 -7.52
CA LYS A 101 3.93 -8.39 -8.50
C LYS A 101 3.58 -7.26 -9.48
N GLN A 102 2.34 -7.25 -9.98
CA GLN A 102 1.87 -6.23 -10.92
C GLN A 102 1.82 -4.84 -10.26
N ALA A 103 1.25 -4.76 -9.05
CA ALA A 103 1.17 -3.52 -8.28
C ALA A 103 2.56 -2.93 -8.00
N ARG A 104 3.50 -3.77 -7.56
CA ARG A 104 4.90 -3.38 -7.36
C ARG A 104 5.54 -2.85 -8.63
N THR A 105 5.48 -3.58 -9.75
CA THR A 105 6.08 -3.15 -11.01
C THR A 105 5.49 -1.82 -11.52
N LEU A 106 4.18 -1.60 -11.35
CA LEU A 106 3.54 -0.33 -11.71
C LEU A 106 4.02 0.82 -10.82
N ALA A 107 4.12 0.59 -9.51
CA ALA A 107 4.61 1.58 -8.55
C ALA A 107 6.08 1.92 -8.80
N GLU A 108 6.95 0.94 -9.02
CA GLU A 108 8.37 1.13 -9.36
C GLU A 108 8.56 1.91 -10.65
N LYS A 109 7.78 1.58 -11.70
CA LYS A 109 7.79 2.35 -12.94
C LYS A 109 7.41 3.80 -12.68
N LYS A 110 6.34 4.03 -11.91
CA LYS A 110 5.88 5.39 -11.60
C LYS A 110 6.89 6.17 -10.76
N PHE A 111 7.53 5.50 -9.81
CA PHE A 111 8.59 6.09 -9.00
C PHE A 111 9.74 6.57 -9.88
N LYS A 112 10.22 5.73 -10.81
CA LYS A 112 11.32 6.09 -11.72
C LYS A 112 10.96 7.29 -12.61
N ASP A 113 9.72 7.34 -13.11
CA ASP A 113 9.24 8.43 -13.96
C ASP A 113 9.06 9.75 -13.19
N TYR A 114 8.48 9.69 -11.99
CA TYR A 114 8.05 10.87 -11.23
C TYR A 114 9.11 11.37 -10.22
N LYS A 115 10.04 10.50 -9.81
CA LYS A 115 11.06 10.76 -8.78
C LYS A 115 10.48 11.39 -7.52
N PRO A 116 9.48 10.74 -6.87
CA PRO A 116 8.91 11.25 -5.63
C PRO A 116 9.96 11.26 -4.52
N ASN A 117 9.78 12.15 -3.54
CA ASN A 117 10.60 12.21 -2.33
C ASN A 117 9.80 11.89 -1.05
N VAL A 118 8.48 11.74 -1.18
CA VAL A 118 7.59 11.19 -0.15
C VAL A 118 6.67 10.17 -0.79
N ILE A 119 6.47 9.04 -0.12
CA ILE A 119 5.43 8.07 -0.48
C ILE A 119 4.38 8.07 0.62
N VAL A 120 3.14 8.34 0.24
CA VAL A 120 1.97 8.18 1.12
C VAL A 120 1.26 6.92 0.69
N ALA A 121 1.10 5.97 1.62
CA ALA A 121 0.61 4.63 1.28
C ALA A 121 -0.43 4.15 2.27
N GLU A 122 -1.55 3.64 1.76
CA GLU A 122 -2.72 3.22 2.54
C GLU A 122 -2.91 1.70 2.46
N THR A 123 -3.09 1.03 3.60
CA THR A 123 -3.47 -0.40 3.68
C THR A 123 -2.57 -1.30 2.80
N PHE A 124 -3.08 -1.78 1.66
CA PHE A 124 -2.34 -2.59 0.69
C PHE A 124 -1.24 -1.80 -0.02
N GLY A 125 -1.45 -0.50 -0.26
CA GLY A 125 -0.44 0.39 -0.80
C GLY A 125 0.82 0.43 0.06
N ALA A 126 0.70 0.28 1.38
CA ALA A 126 1.87 0.18 2.28
C ALA A 126 2.69 -1.08 2.00
N VAL A 127 2.02 -2.22 1.79
CA VAL A 127 2.69 -3.47 1.40
C VAL A 127 3.44 -3.30 0.09
N VAL A 128 2.81 -2.62 -0.88
CA VAL A 128 3.45 -2.28 -2.16
C VAL A 128 4.68 -1.41 -1.91
N ALA A 129 4.54 -0.29 -1.19
CA ALA A 129 5.63 0.65 -0.90
C ALA A 129 6.85 -0.05 -0.27
N LEU A 130 6.62 -0.90 0.73
CA LEU A 130 7.67 -1.63 1.43
C LEU A 130 8.38 -2.66 0.54
N SER A 131 7.66 -3.23 -0.43
CA SER A 131 8.19 -4.25 -1.34
C SER A 131 8.96 -3.71 -2.56
N MET A 132 8.89 -2.40 -2.82
CA MET A 132 9.49 -1.78 -4.01
C MET A 132 11.02 -1.80 -3.97
N ASP A 133 11.61 -2.12 -5.12
CA ASP A 133 13.05 -2.04 -5.36
C ASP A 133 13.42 -0.69 -6.00
N VAL A 134 13.33 0.35 -5.18
CA VAL A 134 13.67 1.75 -5.52
C VAL A 134 14.47 2.38 -4.37
N PRO A 135 15.15 3.52 -4.59
CA PRO A 135 15.73 4.28 -3.51
C PRO A 135 14.70 4.55 -2.40
N LYS A 136 15.10 4.29 -1.15
CA LYS A 136 14.28 4.48 0.03
C LYS A 136 14.10 5.97 0.26
N VAL A 137 12.84 6.38 0.39
CA VAL A 137 12.42 7.77 0.63
C VAL A 137 11.52 7.82 1.86
N ALA A 138 11.17 9.03 2.30
CA ALA A 138 10.32 9.19 3.47
C ALA A 138 8.92 8.58 3.23
N LEU A 139 8.37 7.93 4.25
CA LEU A 139 7.08 7.23 4.17
C LEU A 139 6.06 7.80 5.16
N LEU A 140 4.83 7.97 4.68
CA LEU A 140 3.63 8.10 5.49
C LEU A 140 2.74 6.89 5.23
N LEU A 141 2.56 6.04 6.24
CA LEU A 141 1.76 4.82 6.15
C LEU A 141 0.43 5.04 6.88
N LEU A 142 -0.68 4.86 6.18
CA LEU A 142 -2.04 4.98 6.70
C LEU A 142 -2.62 3.57 6.88
N ALA A 143 -2.87 3.16 8.13
CA ALA A 143 -3.35 1.83 8.52
C ALA A 143 -2.63 0.69 7.75
N PRO A 144 -1.29 0.55 7.87
CA PRO A 144 -0.53 -0.39 7.05
C PRO A 144 -0.92 -1.84 7.33
N ALA A 145 -1.05 -2.63 6.27
CA ALA A 145 -1.51 -4.00 6.35
C ALA A 145 -0.39 -5.05 6.20
N GLN A 146 0.89 -4.70 6.41
CA GLN A 146 1.98 -5.58 6.00
C GLN A 146 1.95 -6.95 6.66
N ASP A 147 1.64 -7.03 7.96
CA ASP A 147 1.64 -8.31 8.67
C ASP A 147 0.47 -9.21 8.21
N GLN A 148 -0.75 -8.66 8.14
CA GLN A 148 -1.92 -9.38 7.61
C GLN A 148 -1.66 -9.94 6.20
N TYR A 149 -1.10 -9.13 5.30
CA TYR A 149 -0.78 -9.58 3.94
C TYR A 149 0.38 -10.56 3.91
N THR A 150 1.40 -10.40 4.75
CA THR A 150 2.52 -11.36 4.86
C THR A 150 2.01 -12.74 5.28
N ARG A 151 1.13 -12.78 6.28
CA ARG A 151 0.48 -14.01 6.77
C ARG A 151 -0.46 -14.62 5.72
N PHE A 152 -1.33 -13.82 5.12
CA PHE A 152 -2.32 -14.29 4.15
C PHE A 152 -1.68 -14.79 2.86
N MET A 153 -0.72 -14.03 2.33
CA MET A 153 -0.01 -14.36 1.09
C MET A 153 1.13 -15.36 1.28
N LYS A 154 1.45 -15.74 2.54
CA LYS A 154 2.63 -16.53 2.91
C LYS A 154 3.91 -16.00 2.25
N LEU A 155 4.08 -14.68 2.30
CA LEU A 155 5.29 -14.06 1.76
C LEU A 155 6.47 -14.51 2.61
N LYS A 156 7.54 -14.94 1.96
CA LYS A 156 8.77 -15.39 2.65
C LYS A 156 9.54 -14.24 3.30
N THR A 157 9.28 -13.02 2.86
CA THR A 157 10.00 -11.83 3.30
C THR A 157 9.07 -10.97 4.12
N TYR A 158 9.41 -10.77 5.39
CA TYR A 158 8.84 -9.71 6.20
C TYR A 158 9.57 -8.41 5.86
N TRP A 159 8.84 -7.38 5.42
CA TRP A 159 9.42 -6.08 5.13
C TRP A 159 9.29 -5.17 6.35
N GLY A 160 10.42 -4.90 6.99
CA GLY A 160 10.52 -3.87 8.02
C GLY A 160 10.65 -2.47 7.43
N ILE A 161 10.68 -1.47 8.30
CA ILE A 161 10.86 -0.06 7.95
C ILE A 161 12.26 0.48 8.27
N GLY A 162 13.15 -0.35 8.82
CA GLY A 162 14.50 0.05 9.24
C GLY A 162 15.43 0.55 8.13
N ASP A 163 15.12 0.29 6.86
CA ASP A 163 15.90 0.77 5.70
C ASP A 163 15.46 2.15 5.20
N PHE A 164 14.32 2.66 5.70
CA PHE A 164 13.78 3.94 5.26
C PHE A 164 14.33 5.10 6.10
N PRO A 165 14.50 6.29 5.49
CA PRO A 165 15.05 7.45 6.19
C PRO A 165 14.16 7.93 7.32
N TYR A 166 12.85 8.00 7.10
CA TYR A 166 11.87 8.29 8.13
C TYR A 166 10.51 7.72 7.76
N VAL A 167 9.82 7.11 8.72
CA VAL A 167 8.49 6.53 8.53
C VAL A 167 7.54 7.00 9.63
N MET A 168 6.46 7.67 9.23
CA MET A 168 5.32 7.90 10.11
C MET A 168 4.24 6.86 9.81
N VAL A 169 3.77 6.17 10.83
CA VAL A 169 2.63 5.26 10.77
C VAL A 169 1.46 5.94 11.45
N VAL A 170 0.33 6.06 10.76
CA VAL A 170 -0.93 6.56 11.31
C VAL A 170 -1.91 5.41 11.38
N HIS A 171 -2.49 5.15 12.55
CA HIS A 171 -3.39 4.02 12.78
C HIS A 171 -4.60 4.43 13.62
N GLY A 172 -5.77 3.88 13.29
CA GLY A 172 -7.00 4.13 14.04
C GLY A 172 -7.07 3.30 15.33
N SER A 173 -7.35 3.92 16.47
CA SER A 173 -7.55 3.27 17.79
C SER A 173 -8.62 2.17 17.77
N HIS A 174 -9.58 2.29 16.85
CA HIS A 174 -10.74 1.41 16.70
C HIS A 174 -10.71 0.60 15.41
N ASP A 175 -9.53 0.42 14.81
CA ASP A 175 -9.38 -0.42 13.63
C ASP A 175 -9.64 -1.91 13.96
N LYS A 176 -10.78 -2.41 13.47
CA LYS A 176 -11.18 -3.82 13.59
C LYS A 176 -10.75 -4.67 12.39
N THR A 177 -10.25 -4.05 11.33
CA THR A 177 -9.78 -4.71 10.10
C THR A 177 -8.31 -5.08 10.24
N ILE A 178 -7.49 -4.14 10.73
CA ILE A 178 -6.07 -4.32 11.00
C ILE A 178 -5.80 -3.97 12.46
N PRO A 179 -5.39 -4.95 13.28
CA PRO A 179 -5.05 -4.71 14.67
C PRO A 179 -3.94 -3.65 14.81
N LEU A 180 -4.10 -2.72 15.75
CA LEU A 180 -3.08 -1.71 16.08
C LEU A 180 -1.72 -2.34 16.39
N ASP A 181 -1.71 -3.53 17.02
CA ASP A 181 -0.50 -4.28 17.35
C ASP A 181 0.36 -4.59 16.12
N ASP A 182 -0.23 -4.70 14.92
CA ASP A 182 0.52 -4.91 13.67
C ASP A 182 1.41 -3.69 13.37
N SER A 183 0.89 -2.48 13.62
CA SER A 183 1.64 -1.22 13.49
C SER A 183 2.68 -1.05 14.59
N VAL A 184 2.40 -1.50 15.81
CA VAL A 184 3.38 -1.54 16.90
C VAL A 184 4.57 -2.43 16.52
N ARG A 185 4.31 -3.65 16.03
CA ARG A 185 5.37 -4.55 15.54
C ARG A 185 6.12 -4.01 14.33
N LEU A 186 5.47 -3.20 13.49
CA LEU A 186 6.14 -2.55 12.38
C LEU A 186 7.16 -1.52 12.87
N ILE A 187 6.78 -0.64 13.82
CA ILE A 187 7.70 0.41 14.31
C ILE A 187 8.90 -0.18 15.07
N GLU A 188 8.73 -1.32 15.73
CA GLU A 188 9.81 -2.06 16.39
C GLU A 188 10.93 -2.53 15.43
N THR A 189 10.69 -2.48 14.11
CA THR A 189 11.68 -2.84 13.09
C THR A 189 12.60 -1.69 12.67
N SER A 190 12.43 -0.50 13.26
CA SER A 190 13.26 0.67 13.01
C SER A 190 13.87 1.21 14.30
N GLU A 191 14.94 1.98 14.15
CA GLU A 191 15.62 2.64 15.26
C GLU A 191 14.80 3.85 15.75
N VAL A 192 14.97 4.18 17.03
CA VAL A 192 14.37 5.35 17.65
C VAL A 192 14.76 6.62 16.89
N GLY A 193 13.79 7.48 16.61
CA GLY A 193 13.99 8.72 15.87
C GLY A 193 13.93 8.59 14.34
N ARG A 194 13.85 7.37 13.80
CA ARG A 194 13.59 7.12 12.36
C ARG A 194 12.17 6.64 12.08
N CYS A 195 11.35 6.49 13.11
CA CYS A 195 9.92 6.22 12.95
C CYS A 195 9.08 6.87 14.05
N ARG A 196 7.79 7.01 13.79
CA ARG A 196 6.75 7.45 14.74
C ARG A 196 5.45 6.72 14.46
N LEU A 197 4.74 6.32 15.51
CA LEU A 197 3.37 5.84 15.45
C LEU A 197 2.43 6.92 15.98
N GLU A 198 1.52 7.38 15.14
CA GLU A 198 0.42 8.28 15.45
C GLU A 198 -0.86 7.46 15.56
N VAL A 199 -1.46 7.44 16.76
CA VAL A 199 -2.73 6.76 16.99
C VAL A 199 -3.83 7.81 17.01
N VAL A 200 -4.76 7.71 16.06
CA VAL A 200 -5.91 8.62 15.97
C VAL A 200 -7.18 7.92 16.42
N ASP A 201 -8.12 8.66 16.99
CA ASP A 201 -9.38 8.12 17.47
C ASP A 201 -10.36 7.85 16.31
N ASP A 202 -10.11 6.77 15.56
CA ASP A 202 -10.83 6.44 14.34
C ASP A 202 -10.78 4.93 14.01
N ASN A 203 -11.50 4.53 12.97
CA ASN A 203 -11.50 3.18 12.40
C ASN A 203 -10.47 3.00 11.27
N HIS A 204 -10.47 1.81 10.66
CA HIS A 204 -9.59 1.44 9.54
C HIS A 204 -9.50 2.48 8.40
N SER A 205 -10.64 3.08 8.04
CA SER A 205 -10.72 3.99 6.89
C SER A 205 -10.21 5.40 7.18
N LEU A 206 -9.89 5.71 8.44
CA LEU A 206 -9.37 7.01 8.89
C LEU A 206 -10.23 8.17 8.37
N LYS A 207 -11.56 8.05 8.42
CA LYS A 207 -12.50 9.03 7.85
C LYS A 207 -12.47 10.39 8.56
N GLY A 208 -12.13 10.40 9.85
CA GLY A 208 -11.97 11.61 10.67
C GLY A 208 -10.72 12.41 10.33
N VAL A 209 -9.73 11.81 9.65
CA VAL A 209 -8.52 12.52 9.22
C VAL A 209 -8.84 13.58 8.17
N THR A 210 -8.43 14.81 8.47
CA THR A 210 -8.66 16.01 7.66
C THR A 210 -7.54 16.25 6.64
N ALA A 211 -7.72 17.28 5.80
CA ALA A 211 -6.68 17.66 4.84
C ALA A 211 -5.49 18.32 5.54
N GLU A 212 -5.78 19.06 6.61
CA GLU A 212 -4.83 19.76 7.46
C GLU A 212 -3.94 18.76 8.24
N ASP A 213 -4.53 17.66 8.72
CA ASP A 213 -3.77 16.56 9.34
C ASP A 213 -2.78 15.95 8.34
N LEU A 214 -3.27 15.61 7.13
CA LEU A 214 -2.42 15.06 6.07
C LEU A 214 -1.32 16.04 5.65
N GLU A 215 -1.63 17.34 5.59
CA GLU A 215 -0.64 18.38 5.31
C GLU A 215 0.49 18.35 6.34
N SER A 216 0.12 18.37 7.63
CA SER A 216 1.05 18.37 8.76
C SER A 216 1.95 17.14 8.72
N TRP A 217 1.36 15.96 8.59
CA TRP A 217 2.11 14.69 8.56
C TRP A 217 3.03 14.58 7.36
N VAL A 218 2.59 14.98 6.16
CA VAL A 218 3.46 14.95 4.98
C VAL A 218 4.61 15.94 5.11
N LYS A 219 4.37 17.15 5.66
CA LYS A 219 5.44 18.12 5.91
C LYS A 219 6.45 17.61 6.93
N GLU A 220 6.00 16.98 8.01
CA GLU A 220 6.86 16.34 9.01
C GLU A 220 7.72 15.24 8.37
N VAL A 221 7.06 14.28 7.69
CA VAL A 221 7.72 13.16 7.02
C VAL A 221 8.73 13.63 5.99
N TYR A 222 8.39 14.65 5.19
CA TYR A 222 9.30 15.25 4.22
C TYR A 222 10.52 15.88 4.90
N THR A 223 10.30 16.71 5.93
CA THR A 223 11.35 17.50 6.58
C THR A 223 12.34 16.61 7.32
N ILE A 224 11.84 15.70 8.16
CA ILE A 224 12.68 14.77 8.91
C ILE A 224 13.31 13.75 7.95
N GLY A 225 12.53 13.23 7.01
CA GLY A 225 13.02 12.27 6.01
C GLY A 225 14.14 12.82 5.14
N LYS A 226 14.09 14.11 4.75
CA LYS A 226 15.17 14.79 4.05
C LYS A 226 16.47 14.79 4.86
N GLN A 227 16.39 15.16 6.14
CA GLN A 227 17.55 15.22 7.03
C GLN A 227 18.15 13.82 7.24
N GLN A 228 17.31 12.82 7.50
CA GLN A 228 17.76 11.44 7.71
C GLN A 228 18.31 10.80 6.43
N ALA A 229 17.72 11.05 5.27
CA ALA A 229 18.23 10.53 3.99
C ALA A 229 19.65 11.04 3.70
N ARG A 230 19.91 12.32 3.99
CA ARG A 230 21.25 12.91 3.84
C ARG A 230 22.25 12.32 4.83
N LYS A 231 21.85 12.18 6.09
CA LYS A 231 22.68 11.53 7.12
C LYS A 231 23.04 10.10 6.72
N MET A 232 22.05 9.29 6.34
CA MET A 232 22.25 7.91 5.88
C MET A 232 23.15 7.83 4.64
N ALA A 233 23.00 8.76 3.69
CA ALA A 233 23.86 8.82 2.52
C ALA A 233 25.31 9.19 2.89
N ALA A 234 25.50 10.13 3.81
CA ALA A 234 26.82 10.50 4.34
C ALA A 234 27.48 9.34 5.10
N ASP A 235 26.68 8.52 5.78
CA ASP A 235 27.10 7.28 6.44
C ASP A 235 27.37 6.13 5.43
N GLY A 236 27.21 6.38 4.13
CA GLY A 236 27.53 5.43 3.05
C GLY A 236 26.40 4.49 2.65
N ASN A 237 25.17 4.71 3.14
CA ASN A 237 24.03 3.88 2.76
C ASN A 237 23.61 4.15 1.30
N LYS A 238 23.76 3.15 0.45
CA LYS A 238 23.43 3.21 -0.99
C LYS A 238 21.95 3.04 -1.31
N GLN A 239 21.13 2.70 -0.31
CA GLN A 239 19.69 2.50 -0.50
C GLN A 239 18.93 3.83 -0.55
N VAL A 240 19.50 4.93 -0.06
CA VAL A 240 18.90 6.27 -0.10
C VAL A 240 19.52 7.09 -1.22
N ASP A 241 18.72 7.94 -1.86
CA ASP A 241 19.20 8.89 -2.87
C ASP A 241 18.90 10.33 -2.40
N PRO A 242 19.89 11.05 -1.84
CA PRO A 242 19.67 12.40 -1.31
C PRO A 242 19.33 13.42 -2.41
N SER A 243 19.68 13.14 -3.68
CA SER A 243 19.38 14.04 -4.80
C SER A 243 17.87 14.21 -5.04
N LEU A 244 17.05 13.27 -4.57
CA LEU A 244 15.59 13.37 -4.62
C LEU A 244 15.03 14.53 -3.77
N PHE A 245 15.79 15.03 -2.81
CA PHE A 245 15.36 16.09 -1.89
C PHE A 245 15.87 17.49 -2.24
N GLY A 246 16.71 17.63 -3.27
CA GLY A 246 17.35 18.89 -3.67
C GLY A 246 18.55 19.29 -2.81
N ASP A 247 19.24 20.34 -3.25
CA ASP A 247 20.46 20.86 -2.62
C ASP A 247 20.16 21.73 -1.38
N ASP A 248 21.18 22.03 -0.58
CA ASP A 248 21.08 22.82 0.66
C ASP A 248 20.73 24.30 0.44
N ASP A 249 21.12 24.87 -0.70
CA ASP A 249 20.93 26.28 -1.01
C ASP A 249 19.46 26.70 -1.19
N ASP A 250 18.58 25.73 -1.44
CA ASP A 250 17.14 25.94 -1.54
C ASP A 250 16.51 26.29 -0.17
N ASP A 251 17.07 25.78 0.94
CA ASP A 251 16.47 25.96 2.26
C ASP A 251 16.78 27.35 2.85
N ALA A 252 17.95 27.92 2.54
CA ALA A 252 18.34 29.27 2.96
C ALA A 252 17.53 30.40 2.25
N LYS A 253 17.04 30.13 1.03
CA LYS A 253 16.17 31.07 0.29
C LYS A 253 14.71 31.02 0.75
N THR A 254 14.26 29.88 1.29
CA THR A 254 12.86 29.72 1.72
C THR A 254 12.60 30.38 3.09
N THR A 255 13.59 30.39 3.98
CA THR A 255 13.51 31.08 5.29
C THR A 255 13.67 32.61 5.18
N SER A 256 14.38 33.11 4.17
CA SER A 256 14.55 34.56 3.96
C SER A 256 13.35 35.25 3.29
N GLY A 257 12.43 34.49 2.67
CA GLY A 257 11.24 35.03 1.99
C GLY A 257 10.00 35.21 2.88
N SER A 258 10.00 34.71 4.11
CA SER A 258 8.83 34.78 5.02
C SER A 258 8.86 35.97 6.00
N ALA A 259 9.89 36.82 5.93
CA ALA A 259 10.08 37.93 6.88
C ALA A 259 9.52 39.29 6.40
N THR A 260 8.81 39.34 5.27
CA THR A 260 8.27 40.59 4.70
C THR A 260 6.81 40.44 4.28
N SER A 261 5.93 40.34 5.26
CA SER A 261 4.53 40.78 5.15
C SER A 261 3.98 41.05 6.55
N VAL A 262 4.21 42.29 7.00
CA VAL A 262 3.44 42.96 8.06
C VAL A 262 2.22 43.60 7.41
#